data_AF-A0A536K7T1-F1
#
_entry.id   AF-A0A536K7T1-F1
#
_cell.length_a   1.000
_cell.length_b   1.000
_cell.length_c   1.000
_cell.angle_alpha   90.00
_cell.angle_beta   90.00
_cell.angle_gamma   90.00
#
_symmetry.space_group_name_H-M   'P 1'
#
loop_
_entity.id
_entity.type
_entity.pdbx_description
1 polymer ?
#
loop_
_entity_poly.entity_id
_entity_poly.type
_entity_poly.pdbx_seq_one_letter_code
_entity_poly.pdbx_strand_id
1 'polypeptide(L)'
;MVCLLTTITTRTNTALGYYYSGSWSHCWLEGGPISWTLLQNALNTWVPDHNLVMVLLNNPGFGGCGGGGYAWLPLGVSWDTIAHEFGHALGGFADEYCVSGVYAGGEPGLPDLTVNLDRATEKWGNFINPATPIPTGVGACAGYTAGARPADWDDNQSVGIFEGGNTNLTGVYRPVINCRMRSNSPPYCPVCYTTMKNKNDSKMGRTFVNAHAGDFDGDGKSDVLVHNGNSILTYASDGSRLSVAFSAVERVPGSWQFQPNDRFFTGDFDKDGKDEVLVFNGTDWIMPYLGLIADDGTGKMHLIARYDGSMPGWQFSAGDQFFVGDFNGDGRADVYVFNGSNWAIPYIGLLRSTGSGLQLVRRYDGNLPGWQMRPNDQFHVGDWNGDGKVDLMVFNGPAWIFPYLGLLRSDGTNLHMSRRYDGVMPGWQMRPSDQHFTGDFNGDGTDDLFVFNGDDWAMSYLGMLASRRGRLSMVRGYDGNAPGWQMRRHDRHFVGDMNGDGLADLWFFNSLDWSQVYLGSGISNGSALSISWKADWVGEWHIGTVDRFEPCDFRGSGSEADLFVHNQDWFGMMRAATPVDLDRIYYRFIHNYRYGRNW
;
A
#
# COMPACT_ATOMS: atom_id res chain seq x y z
N MET A 1 28.71 -19.17 37.12
CA MET A 1 29.63 -18.40 37.98
C MET A 1 28.75 -17.70 39.02
N VAL A 2 29.07 -17.84 40.31
CA VAL A 2 28.26 -17.29 41.41
C VAL A 2 28.30 -15.76 41.32
N CYS A 3 27.17 -15.14 40.98
CA CYS A 3 27.07 -13.69 40.79
C CYS A 3 26.88 -13.02 42.15
N LEU A 4 27.81 -12.14 42.51
CA LEU A 4 27.71 -11.26 43.66
C LEU A 4 26.50 -10.34 43.47
N LEU A 5 25.47 -10.53 44.30
CA LEU A 5 24.37 -9.60 44.48
C LEU A 5 24.95 -8.29 45.03
N THR A 6 25.04 -7.25 44.21
CA THR A 6 25.12 -5.88 44.73
C THR A 6 23.83 -5.58 45.48
N THR A 7 23.96 -5.08 46.70
CA THR A 7 22.86 -4.79 47.61
C THR A 7 21.95 -3.72 47.04
N ILE A 8 20.79 -4.11 46.50
CA ILE A 8 19.69 -3.18 46.21
C ILE A 8 19.19 -2.61 47.54
N THR A 9 19.46 -1.34 47.79
CA THR A 9 19.19 -0.68 49.09
C THR A 9 17.72 -0.35 49.32
N THR A 10 16.86 -0.47 48.31
CA THR A 10 15.40 -0.24 48.42
C THR A 10 14.63 -1.23 47.54
N ARG A 11 14.11 -2.31 48.13
CA ARG A 11 13.14 -3.20 47.47
C ARG A 11 11.73 -2.63 47.63
N THR A 12 11.16 -2.11 46.56
CA THR A 12 9.73 -1.80 46.47
C THR A 12 8.95 -3.07 46.16
N ASN A 13 7.84 -3.32 46.85
CA ASN A 13 6.94 -4.43 46.54
C ASN A 13 6.21 -4.14 45.23
N THR A 14 6.46 -4.91 44.17
CA THR A 14 5.81 -4.77 42.86
C THR A 14 4.98 -6.00 42.53
N ALA A 15 3.93 -5.84 41.72
CA ALA A 15 2.99 -6.92 41.40
C ALA A 15 3.65 -8.17 40.78
N LEU A 16 4.76 -7.97 40.05
CA LEU A 16 5.53 -9.04 39.42
C LEU A 16 6.89 -9.29 40.10
N GLY A 17 7.16 -8.64 41.25
CA GLY A 17 8.41 -8.77 42.01
C GLY A 17 9.67 -8.24 41.31
N TYR A 18 9.53 -7.54 40.17
CA TYR A 18 10.64 -6.87 39.48
C TYR A 18 10.98 -5.55 40.16
N TYR A 19 12.26 -5.19 40.19
CA TYR A 19 12.74 -3.91 40.72
C TYR A 19 13.80 -3.30 39.81
N TYR A 20 13.99 -1.98 39.92
CA TYR A 20 14.98 -1.24 39.15
C TYR A 20 16.36 -1.31 39.84
N SER A 21 17.37 -1.86 39.15
CA SER A 21 18.74 -2.00 39.67
C SER A 21 19.57 -0.74 39.43
N GLY A 22 19.31 -0.02 38.32
CA GLY A 22 20.06 1.18 37.94
C GLY A 22 21.50 0.91 37.48
N SER A 23 21.85 -0.35 37.17
CA SER A 23 23.22 -0.76 36.89
C SER A 23 23.40 -1.17 35.43
N TRP A 24 24.47 -0.68 34.80
CA TRP A 24 24.88 -1.07 33.45
C TRP A 24 25.61 -2.43 33.42
N SER A 25 26.16 -2.90 34.54
CA SER A 25 26.93 -4.15 34.58
C SER A 25 26.05 -5.41 34.47
N HIS A 26 24.74 -5.25 34.49
CA HIS A 26 23.71 -6.26 34.35
C HIS A 26 22.41 -5.60 33.86
N CYS A 27 21.34 -6.37 33.79
CA CYS A 27 20.00 -5.90 33.42
C CYS A 27 19.55 -4.74 34.33
N TRP A 28 19.05 -3.64 33.75
CA TRP A 28 18.56 -2.45 34.49
C TRP A 28 17.36 -2.75 35.39
N LEU A 29 16.67 -3.86 35.12
CA LEU A 29 15.59 -4.42 35.93
C LEU A 29 15.94 -5.85 36.32
N GLU A 30 15.68 -6.22 37.58
CA GLU A 30 15.93 -7.57 38.07
C GLU A 30 14.67 -8.15 38.68
N GLY A 31 14.44 -9.44 38.44
CA GLY A 31 13.39 -10.20 39.09
C GLY A 31 13.88 -10.77 40.42
N GLY A 32 13.01 -10.75 41.44
CA GLY A 32 13.20 -11.57 42.63
C GLY A 32 13.00 -13.07 42.37
N PRO A 33 13.20 -13.94 43.39
CA PRO A 33 13.11 -15.39 43.24
C PRO A 33 11.78 -15.93 42.70
N ILE A 34 10.70 -15.16 42.83
CA ILE A 34 9.35 -15.56 42.40
C ILE A 34 8.85 -14.77 41.18
N SER A 35 9.60 -13.79 40.68
CA SER A 35 9.14 -12.88 39.63
C SER A 35 8.73 -13.58 38.35
N TRP A 36 9.53 -14.57 37.93
CA TRP A 36 9.23 -15.36 36.75
C TRP A 36 7.92 -16.15 36.90
N THR A 37 7.71 -16.78 38.07
CA THR A 37 6.46 -17.49 38.37
C THR A 37 5.26 -16.55 38.36
N LEU A 38 5.38 -15.35 38.94
CA LEU A 38 4.32 -14.34 38.91
C LEU A 38 3.99 -13.89 37.49
N LEU A 39 5.02 -13.62 36.67
CA LEU A 39 4.84 -13.26 35.26
C LEU A 39 4.15 -14.38 34.48
N GLN A 40 4.64 -15.62 34.58
CA GLN A 40 4.05 -16.75 33.87
C GLN A 40 2.60 -17.02 34.30
N ASN A 41 2.29 -16.92 35.60
CA ASN A 41 0.92 -17.04 36.09
C ASN A 41 0.02 -15.95 35.49
N ALA A 42 0.50 -14.71 35.40
CA ALA A 42 -0.25 -13.62 34.78
C ALA A 42 -0.47 -13.87 33.28
N LEU A 43 0.57 -14.27 32.55
CA LEU A 43 0.49 -14.59 31.12
C LEU A 43 -0.49 -15.73 30.87
N ASN A 44 -0.39 -16.84 31.60
CA ASN A 44 -1.28 -18.00 31.45
C ASN A 44 -2.74 -17.68 31.81
N THR A 45 -2.97 -16.74 32.73
CA THR A 45 -4.33 -16.34 33.14
C THR A 45 -4.98 -15.40 32.13
N TRP A 46 -4.23 -14.43 31.60
CA TRP A 46 -4.82 -13.29 30.89
C TRP A 46 -4.49 -13.24 29.40
N VAL A 47 -3.34 -13.78 28.98
CA VAL A 47 -2.84 -13.72 27.60
C VAL A 47 -2.08 -15.02 27.24
N PRO A 48 -2.74 -16.20 27.30
CA PRO A 48 -2.06 -17.48 27.08
C PRO A 48 -1.43 -17.61 25.69
N ASP A 49 -1.95 -16.87 24.71
CA ASP A 49 -1.49 -16.90 23.31
C ASP A 49 -0.43 -15.82 22.98
N HIS A 50 0.22 -15.23 23.99
CA HIS A 50 1.23 -14.20 23.79
C HIS A 50 2.42 -14.69 22.95
N ASN A 51 2.94 -13.82 22.07
CA ASN A 51 4.18 -14.08 21.33
C ASN A 51 5.34 -13.19 21.77
N LEU A 52 5.03 -12.04 22.36
CA LEU A 52 5.97 -11.04 22.86
C LEU A 52 5.43 -10.45 24.14
N VAL A 53 6.33 -10.16 25.07
CA VAL A 53 5.96 -9.65 26.38
C VAL A 53 6.79 -8.43 26.70
N MET A 54 6.12 -7.31 26.92
CA MET A 54 6.73 -6.10 27.46
C MET A 54 6.31 -5.94 28.92
N VAL A 55 7.28 -5.90 29.82
CA VAL A 55 7.09 -5.66 31.25
C VAL A 55 7.48 -4.23 31.55
N LEU A 56 6.48 -3.40 31.85
CA LEU A 56 6.67 -1.99 32.23
C LEU A 56 6.70 -1.83 33.75
N LEU A 57 7.83 -1.32 34.26
CA LEU A 57 7.97 -0.98 35.66
C LEU A 57 7.60 0.50 35.86
N ASN A 58 6.69 0.77 36.81
CA ASN A 58 6.32 2.12 37.21
C ASN A 58 7.47 2.82 37.97
N ASN A 59 8.51 3.18 37.24
CA ASN A 59 9.74 3.80 37.71
C ASN A 59 10.23 4.78 36.61
N PRO A 60 10.66 6.01 36.97
CA PRO A 60 11.09 7.01 36.00
C PRO A 60 12.57 6.85 35.57
N GLY A 61 13.22 5.73 35.91
CA GLY A 61 14.59 5.42 35.54
C GLY A 61 14.78 5.19 34.04
N PHE A 62 16.01 4.91 33.63
CA PHE A 62 16.41 4.71 32.24
C PHE A 62 16.94 3.30 31.98
N GLY A 63 17.23 2.99 30.73
CA GLY A 63 17.76 1.69 30.32
C GLY A 63 16.67 0.63 30.18
N GLY A 64 17.08 -0.60 29.97
CA GLY A 64 16.17 -1.69 29.70
C GLY A 64 16.92 -3.00 29.69
N CYS A 65 16.20 -4.04 29.30
CA CYS A 65 16.74 -5.36 29.12
C CYS A 65 15.81 -6.15 28.23
N GLY A 66 16.36 -6.86 27.25
CA GLY A 66 15.57 -7.61 26.29
C GLY A 66 16.18 -8.96 25.99
N GLY A 67 15.36 -9.86 25.44
CA GLY A 67 15.81 -11.17 24.97
C GLY A 67 14.72 -12.23 25.06
N GLY A 68 14.78 -13.20 24.15
CA GLY A 68 13.91 -14.38 24.18
C GLY A 68 12.41 -14.08 24.10
N GLY A 69 12.01 -13.02 23.40
CA GLY A 69 10.61 -12.56 23.30
C GLY A 69 10.14 -11.64 24.43
N TYR A 70 11.02 -11.28 25.37
CA TYR A 70 10.71 -10.39 26.49
C TYR A 70 11.49 -9.08 26.41
N ALA A 71 10.87 -7.99 26.86
CA ALA A 71 11.52 -6.71 27.12
C ALA A 71 11.06 -6.17 28.50
N TRP A 72 12.01 -5.75 29.33
CA TRP A 72 11.79 -5.15 30.64
C TRP A 72 12.26 -3.71 30.61
N LEU A 73 11.35 -2.79 30.87
CA LEU A 73 11.57 -1.36 30.66
C LEU A 73 10.96 -0.56 31.82
N PRO A 74 11.62 0.50 32.31
CA PRO A 74 11.00 1.47 33.20
C PRO A 74 10.15 2.47 32.41
N LEU A 75 9.19 3.14 33.06
CA LEU A 75 8.37 4.19 32.43
C LEU A 75 9.16 5.44 31.99
N GLY A 76 10.39 5.62 32.47
CA GLY A 76 11.23 6.78 32.12
C GLY A 76 11.90 6.72 30.75
N VAL A 77 11.71 5.67 29.96
CA VAL A 77 12.36 5.52 28.65
C VAL A 77 11.51 6.02 27.48
N SER A 78 12.17 6.41 26.39
CA SER A 78 11.52 6.73 25.12
C SER A 78 11.24 5.47 24.29
N TRP A 79 10.43 5.64 23.24
CA TRP A 79 10.21 4.62 22.20
C TRP A 79 11.50 4.10 21.57
N ASP A 80 12.57 4.90 21.57
CA ASP A 80 13.84 4.50 21.01
C ASP A 80 14.52 3.38 21.79
N THR A 81 14.50 3.48 23.12
CA THR A 81 15.00 2.43 24.01
C THR A 81 14.09 1.21 23.95
N ILE A 82 12.77 1.40 23.89
CA ILE A 82 11.83 0.29 23.71
C ILE A 82 12.17 -0.48 22.42
N ALA A 83 12.38 0.23 21.31
CA ALA A 83 12.83 -0.39 20.06
C ALA A 83 14.18 -1.10 20.24
N HIS A 84 15.18 -0.47 20.86
CA HIS A 84 16.46 -1.12 21.13
C HIS A 84 16.29 -2.48 21.85
N GLU A 85 15.51 -2.54 22.94
CA GLU A 85 15.27 -3.78 23.67
C GLU A 85 14.47 -4.81 22.86
N PHE A 86 13.56 -4.36 22.00
CA PHE A 86 12.90 -5.23 21.03
C PHE A 86 13.87 -5.79 19.99
N GLY A 87 15.02 -5.15 19.75
CA GLY A 87 16.09 -5.73 18.94
C GLY A 87 16.59 -7.05 19.51
N HIS A 88 16.76 -7.13 20.83
CA HIS A 88 17.07 -8.38 21.52
C HIS A 88 15.87 -9.34 21.54
N ALA A 89 14.68 -8.84 21.86
CA ALA A 89 13.48 -9.68 22.06
C ALA A 89 12.97 -10.32 20.76
N LEU A 90 12.87 -9.55 19.68
CA LEU A 90 12.38 -9.95 18.36
C LEU A 90 13.49 -10.39 17.43
N GLY A 91 14.58 -9.63 17.40
CA GLY A 91 15.69 -9.82 16.49
C GLY A 91 16.70 -10.86 16.97
N GLY A 92 16.81 -11.08 18.28
CA GLY A 92 17.89 -11.85 18.87
C GLY A 92 19.26 -11.21 18.64
N PHE A 93 19.29 -9.88 18.53
CA PHE A 93 20.50 -9.11 18.25
C PHE A 93 21.36 -8.93 19.49
N ALA A 94 22.64 -8.66 19.27
CA ALA A 94 23.55 -8.27 20.31
C ALA A 94 23.47 -6.76 20.56
N ASP A 95 24.08 -6.33 21.64
CA ASP A 95 24.52 -4.95 21.72
C ASP A 95 25.72 -4.73 20.80
N GLU A 96 25.73 -3.65 20.04
CA GLU A 96 26.84 -3.26 19.18
C GLU A 96 27.77 -2.24 19.86
N TYR A 97 27.60 -2.00 21.17
CA TYR A 97 28.47 -1.11 21.94
C TYR A 97 29.93 -1.56 21.90
N CYS A 98 30.84 -0.59 22.07
CA CYS A 98 32.26 -0.82 22.16
C CYS A 98 32.78 -0.25 23.47
N VAL A 99 33.10 -1.11 24.44
CA VAL A 99 33.49 -0.68 25.79
C VAL A 99 34.95 -1.03 26.05
N SER A 100 35.30 -2.32 26.03
CA SER A 100 36.66 -2.77 26.32
C SER A 100 36.92 -4.19 25.82
N GLY A 101 38.18 -4.57 25.65
CA GLY A 101 38.57 -5.96 25.42
C GLY A 101 38.58 -6.40 23.96
N VAL A 102 38.97 -7.66 23.77
CA VAL A 102 39.09 -8.36 22.49
C VAL A 102 38.19 -9.58 22.54
N TYR A 103 37.29 -9.73 21.59
CA TYR A 103 36.50 -10.93 21.44
C TYR A 103 37.41 -12.08 20.95
N ALA A 104 37.40 -13.20 21.67
CA ALA A 104 38.24 -14.37 21.38
C ALA A 104 37.41 -15.66 21.17
N GLY A 105 36.09 -15.52 21.02
CA GLY A 105 35.19 -16.64 20.73
C GLY A 105 35.18 -17.02 19.25
N GLY A 106 34.44 -18.09 18.92
CA GLY A 106 34.12 -18.45 17.54
C GLY A 106 32.97 -17.61 16.99
N GLU A 107 32.39 -18.04 15.87
CA GLU A 107 31.26 -17.34 15.23
C GLU A 107 30.08 -17.14 16.21
N PRO A 108 29.70 -15.89 16.51
CA PRO A 108 28.58 -15.61 17.41
C PRO A 108 27.26 -16.17 16.87
N GLY A 109 26.33 -16.59 17.73
CA GLY A 109 24.98 -16.95 17.31
C GLY A 109 24.08 -15.76 16.97
N LEU A 110 24.50 -14.55 17.33
CA LEU A 110 23.73 -13.33 17.16
C LEU A 110 23.77 -12.88 15.68
N PRO A 111 22.63 -12.51 15.07
CA PRO A 111 22.57 -12.24 13.63
C PRO A 111 23.35 -11.00 13.16
N ASP A 112 23.60 -10.06 14.06
CA ASP A 112 24.22 -8.76 13.84
C ASP A 112 25.70 -8.71 14.25
N LEU A 113 26.29 -9.86 14.57
CA LEU A 113 27.71 -9.99 14.86
C LEU A 113 28.35 -11.15 14.11
N THR A 114 29.60 -10.97 13.71
CA THR A 114 30.37 -11.99 12.98
C THR A 114 31.85 -11.95 13.36
N VAL A 115 32.53 -13.08 13.29
CA VAL A 115 34.01 -13.11 13.15
C VAL A 115 34.43 -13.63 11.77
N ASN A 116 33.45 -14.02 10.94
CA ASN A 116 33.66 -14.41 9.58
C ASN A 116 33.99 -13.19 8.70
N LEU A 117 35.05 -13.32 7.91
CA LEU A 117 35.50 -12.28 6.96
C LEU A 117 35.43 -12.78 5.52
N ASP A 118 34.90 -13.98 5.30
CA ASP A 118 34.65 -14.51 3.97
C ASP A 118 33.29 -14.03 3.46
N ARG A 119 33.33 -13.19 2.42
CA ARG A 119 32.15 -12.64 1.77
C ARG A 119 31.14 -13.71 1.36
N ALA A 120 31.61 -14.89 0.94
CA ALA A 120 30.74 -15.94 0.42
C ALA A 120 29.90 -16.63 1.51
N THR A 121 30.34 -16.54 2.77
CA THR A 121 29.72 -17.24 3.90
C THR A 121 29.29 -16.30 5.02
N GLU A 122 29.51 -15.00 4.87
CA GLU A 122 29.11 -13.97 5.82
C GLU A 122 27.58 -13.85 5.91
N LYS A 123 27.06 -13.74 7.14
CA LYS A 123 25.62 -13.78 7.44
C LYS A 123 24.82 -12.72 6.69
N TRP A 124 25.41 -11.55 6.46
CA TRP A 124 24.79 -10.44 5.77
C TRP A 124 25.52 -10.04 4.48
N GLY A 125 26.28 -10.97 3.88
CA GLY A 125 27.06 -10.72 2.67
C GLY A 125 26.26 -10.09 1.52
N ASN A 126 24.98 -10.45 1.37
CA ASN A 126 24.08 -9.92 0.33
C ASN A 126 23.77 -8.43 0.47
N PHE A 127 23.94 -7.84 1.66
CA PHE A 127 23.78 -6.41 1.89
C PHE A 127 25.05 -5.61 1.60
N ILE A 128 26.21 -6.28 1.57
CA ILE A 128 27.49 -5.62 1.35
C ILE A 128 27.65 -5.40 -0.16
N ASN A 129 27.73 -4.13 -0.58
CA ASN A 129 28.08 -3.79 -1.96
C ASN A 129 29.32 -4.60 -2.40
N PRO A 130 29.30 -5.26 -3.58
CA PRO A 130 30.43 -6.05 -4.07
C PRO A 130 31.78 -5.31 -4.05
N ALA A 131 31.77 -3.98 -4.22
CA ALA A 131 32.97 -3.15 -4.20
C ALA A 131 33.46 -2.75 -2.79
N THR A 132 32.64 -2.90 -1.73
CA THR A 132 33.01 -2.54 -0.36
C THR A 132 34.07 -3.51 0.17
N PRO A 133 35.26 -3.07 0.62
CA PRO A 133 36.28 -3.97 1.17
C PRO A 133 35.80 -4.77 2.40
N ILE A 134 36.30 -5.99 2.57
CA ILE A 134 36.08 -6.81 3.77
C ILE A 134 37.45 -7.20 4.35
N PRO A 135 37.72 -6.91 5.63
CA PRO A 135 36.93 -6.05 6.53
C PRO A 135 36.87 -4.59 6.02
N THR A 136 35.75 -3.91 6.30
CA THR A 136 35.51 -2.50 5.88
C THR A 136 36.12 -1.51 6.87
N GLY A 137 36.10 -1.87 8.14
CA GLY A 137 36.68 -1.11 9.24
C GLY A 137 37.44 -2.02 10.19
N VAL A 138 38.74 -1.79 10.32
CA VAL A 138 39.65 -2.47 11.27
C VAL A 138 40.20 -1.46 12.27
N GLY A 139 40.36 -1.89 13.52
CA GLY A 139 40.78 -1.09 14.67
C GLY A 139 39.72 -1.10 15.78
N ALA A 140 40.13 -0.59 16.95
CA ALA A 140 39.26 -0.51 18.13
C ALA A 140 37.98 0.29 17.83
N CYS A 141 36.85 -0.41 17.73
CA CYS A 141 35.54 0.15 17.36
C CYS A 141 35.55 0.97 16.06
N ALA A 142 36.18 0.43 15.01
CA ALA A 142 36.46 1.17 13.80
C ALA A 142 35.20 1.64 13.04
N GLY A 143 35.35 2.80 12.40
CA GLY A 143 34.50 3.23 11.29
C GLY A 143 35.07 2.73 9.96
N TYR A 144 34.83 3.45 8.86
CA TYR A 144 35.41 3.11 7.56
C TYR A 144 36.92 3.40 7.56
N THR A 145 37.76 2.36 7.52
CA THR A 145 39.23 2.50 7.50
C THR A 145 39.88 1.82 6.31
N ALA A 146 39.12 1.08 5.50
CA ALA A 146 39.61 0.40 4.30
C ALA A 146 39.76 1.32 3.08
N GLY A 147 40.56 2.38 3.21
CA GLY A 147 40.84 3.34 2.13
C GLY A 147 39.87 4.51 2.07
N ALA A 148 39.61 5.03 0.87
CA ALA A 148 38.73 6.18 0.67
C ALA A 148 37.26 5.78 0.84
N ARG A 149 36.57 6.41 1.79
CA ARG A 149 35.14 6.22 2.02
C ARG A 149 34.34 6.69 0.79
N PRO A 150 33.39 5.88 0.27
CA PRO A 150 32.50 6.30 -0.82
C PRO A 150 31.73 7.58 -0.47
N ALA A 151 31.51 8.44 -1.47
CA ALA A 151 30.85 9.74 -1.26
C ALA A 151 29.40 9.61 -0.78
N ASP A 152 28.74 8.51 -1.15
CA ASP A 152 27.36 8.16 -0.83
C ASP A 152 27.23 7.23 0.39
N TRP A 153 28.30 7.09 1.18
CA TRP A 153 28.31 6.21 2.35
C TRP A 153 27.47 6.77 3.51
N ASP A 154 26.38 6.09 3.82
CA ASP A 154 25.53 6.31 5.00
C ASP A 154 25.97 5.39 6.16
N ASP A 155 26.38 5.97 7.29
CA ASP A 155 26.82 5.21 8.47
C ASP A 155 25.71 4.34 9.11
N ASN A 156 24.44 4.63 8.79
CA ASN A 156 23.28 3.94 9.32
C ASN A 156 22.75 2.84 8.37
N GLN A 157 23.08 2.93 7.07
CA GLN A 157 22.49 2.05 6.04
C GLN A 157 23.51 1.34 5.14
N SER A 158 24.72 1.86 5.00
CA SER A 158 25.75 1.21 4.17
C SER A 158 26.36 0.05 4.95
N VAL A 159 26.10 -1.17 4.46
CA VAL A 159 26.52 -2.40 5.12
C VAL A 159 27.93 -2.78 4.72
N GLY A 160 28.70 -3.22 5.71
CA GLY A 160 30.07 -3.69 5.60
C GLY A 160 30.41 -4.60 6.77
N ILE A 161 31.68 -4.61 7.15
CA ILE A 161 32.24 -5.39 8.25
C ILE A 161 33.09 -4.47 9.11
N PHE A 162 32.53 -4.00 10.23
CA PHE A 162 33.14 -2.99 11.11
C PHE A 162 33.54 -3.59 12.44
N GLU A 163 34.83 -3.53 12.77
CA GLU A 163 35.36 -4.11 13.99
C GLU A 163 34.81 -3.43 15.26
N GLY A 164 34.45 -4.25 16.26
CA GLY A 164 33.82 -3.88 17.52
C GLY A 164 32.34 -4.27 17.60
N GLY A 165 31.88 -4.62 18.80
CA GLY A 165 30.51 -5.08 19.06
C GLY A 165 30.47 -6.02 20.26
N ASN A 166 29.28 -6.32 20.78
CA ASN A 166 29.07 -7.07 22.02
C ASN A 166 29.90 -6.53 23.19
N THR A 167 30.02 -5.21 23.31
CA THR A 167 30.90 -4.48 24.25
C THR A 167 32.42 -4.65 24.03
N ASN A 168 32.86 -5.42 23.04
CA ASN A 168 34.27 -5.61 22.69
C ASN A 168 34.77 -4.52 21.74
N LEU A 169 36.04 -4.12 21.89
CA LEU A 169 36.68 -3.14 20.99
C LEU A 169 37.14 -3.78 19.68
N THR A 170 37.59 -5.03 19.72
CA THR A 170 38.21 -5.73 18.58
C THR A 170 37.85 -7.22 18.56
N GLY A 171 38.14 -7.91 17.47
CA GLY A 171 37.98 -9.37 17.33
C GLY A 171 36.58 -9.86 16.98
N VAL A 172 35.60 -8.96 16.83
CA VAL A 172 34.23 -9.22 16.37
C VAL A 172 33.76 -8.05 15.53
N TYR A 173 32.85 -8.26 14.60
CA TYR A 173 32.41 -7.26 13.63
C TYR A 173 30.89 -7.11 13.62
N ARG A 174 30.43 -5.88 13.33
CA ARG A 174 29.03 -5.48 13.19
C ARG A 174 28.73 -5.01 11.76
N PRO A 175 27.46 -5.04 11.30
CA PRO A 175 27.11 -4.83 9.89
C PRO A 175 27.22 -3.38 9.43
N VAL A 176 26.96 -2.41 10.30
CA VAL A 176 27.04 -0.98 9.98
C VAL A 176 27.84 -0.23 11.01
N ILE A 177 28.20 1.01 10.70
CA ILE A 177 28.87 1.86 11.69
C ILE A 177 27.89 2.18 12.81
N ASN A 178 26.66 2.61 12.53
CA ASN A 178 25.70 3.03 13.54
C ASN A 178 24.33 2.38 13.33
N CYS A 179 24.03 1.31 14.07
CA CYS A 179 22.71 0.69 14.14
C CYS A 179 21.93 1.14 15.39
N ARG A 180 20.61 0.91 15.41
CA ARG A 180 19.79 0.93 16.64
C ARG A 180 20.38 0.09 17.78
N MET A 181 21.11 -0.99 17.47
CA MET A 181 21.77 -1.84 18.47
C MET A 181 23.06 -1.24 19.04
N ARG A 182 23.57 -0.16 18.43
CA ARG A 182 24.74 0.59 18.90
C ARG A 182 24.35 1.89 19.60
N SER A 183 23.22 2.48 19.20
CA SER A 183 22.74 3.75 19.72
C SER A 183 21.21 3.85 19.59
N ASN A 184 20.59 4.77 20.33
CA ASN A 184 19.14 4.99 20.26
C ASN A 184 18.69 5.85 19.06
N SER A 185 19.61 6.26 18.18
CA SER A 185 19.29 6.97 16.93
C SER A 185 20.36 6.60 15.90
N PRO A 186 20.02 5.64 15.01
CA PRO A 186 18.97 5.72 13.98
C PRO A 186 17.98 4.54 14.06
N PRO A 187 16.98 4.36 13.18
CA PRO A 187 16.25 3.09 13.04
C PRO A 187 17.16 1.87 12.84
N TYR A 188 16.61 0.66 12.89
CA TYR A 188 17.40 -0.54 12.61
C TYR A 188 18.06 -0.48 11.23
N CYS A 189 19.32 -0.91 11.18
CA CYS A 189 20.06 -1.03 9.93
C CYS A 189 19.43 -2.09 9.02
N PRO A 190 19.81 -2.16 7.72
CA PRO A 190 19.23 -3.10 6.77
C PRO A 190 19.25 -4.55 7.23
N VAL A 191 20.35 -4.98 7.86
CA VAL A 191 20.55 -6.35 8.36
C VAL A 191 19.57 -6.65 9.51
N CYS A 192 19.50 -5.76 10.49
CA CYS A 192 18.64 -5.94 11.66
C CYS A 192 17.16 -5.87 11.28
N TYR A 193 16.74 -4.87 10.49
CA TYR A 193 15.35 -4.75 10.05
C TYR A 193 14.90 -5.99 9.26
N THR A 194 15.71 -6.40 8.29
CA THR A 194 15.38 -7.54 7.43
C THR A 194 15.33 -8.84 8.22
N THR A 195 16.27 -9.04 9.14
CA THR A 195 16.26 -10.22 10.02
C THR A 195 15.01 -10.27 10.89
N MET A 196 14.60 -9.14 11.49
CA MET A 196 13.36 -9.09 12.28
C MET A 196 12.12 -9.34 11.44
N LYS A 197 12.03 -8.73 10.26
CA LYS A 197 10.90 -8.92 9.36
C LYS A 197 10.80 -10.38 8.93
N ASN A 198 11.90 -10.98 8.47
CA ASN A 198 11.93 -12.38 8.05
C ASN A 198 11.53 -13.34 9.19
N LYS A 199 12.04 -13.12 10.41
CA LYS A 199 11.69 -13.94 11.59
C LYS A 199 10.21 -13.87 11.99
N ASN A 200 9.54 -12.77 11.68
CA ASN A 200 8.16 -12.53 12.11
C ASN A 200 7.15 -12.50 10.97
N ASP A 201 7.60 -12.70 9.73
CA ASP A 201 6.77 -12.63 8.53
C ASP A 201 5.54 -13.55 8.62
N SER A 202 5.74 -14.80 9.01
CA SER A 202 4.67 -15.80 9.20
C SER A 202 3.64 -15.42 10.26
N LYS A 203 3.96 -14.46 11.14
CA LYS A 203 3.06 -13.97 12.19
C LYS A 203 2.30 -12.70 11.79
N MET A 204 2.68 -12.05 10.68
CA MET A 204 2.10 -10.78 10.29
C MET A 204 0.94 -10.91 9.29
N GLY A 205 0.79 -12.07 8.61
CA GLY A 205 -0.30 -12.29 7.64
C GLY A 205 -0.35 -11.25 6.50
N ARG A 206 0.78 -10.62 6.20
CA ARG A 206 0.86 -9.51 5.24
C ARG A 206 0.85 -10.03 3.81
N THR A 207 0.15 -9.29 2.97
CA THR A 207 0.04 -9.50 1.53
C THR A 207 0.06 -8.13 0.84
N PHE A 208 0.22 -8.09 -0.47
CA PHE A 208 -0.06 -6.89 -1.26
C PHE A 208 -1.31 -7.05 -2.14
N VAL A 209 -2.15 -8.06 -1.91
CA VAL A 209 -3.31 -8.38 -2.78
C VAL A 209 -4.31 -7.21 -2.86
N ASN A 210 -4.50 -6.49 -1.77
CA ASN A 210 -5.40 -5.33 -1.69
C ASN A 210 -4.57 -4.08 -1.44
N ALA A 211 -3.94 -3.57 -2.50
CA ALA A 211 -3.24 -2.30 -2.51
C ALA A 211 -4.06 -1.27 -3.30
N HIS A 212 -4.07 -0.03 -2.83
CA HIS A 212 -4.82 1.08 -3.43
C HIS A 212 -3.93 2.33 -3.48
N ALA A 213 -4.02 3.09 -4.57
CA ALA A 213 -3.35 4.37 -4.73
C ALA A 213 -4.24 5.53 -4.26
N GLY A 214 -3.62 6.58 -3.71
CA GLY A 214 -4.28 7.84 -3.34
C GLY A 214 -3.27 8.80 -2.72
N ASP A 215 -3.52 10.10 -2.74
CA ASP A 215 -2.66 11.12 -2.12
C ASP A 215 -3.07 11.35 -0.65
N PHE A 216 -2.65 10.47 0.26
CA PHE A 216 -3.14 10.49 1.65
C PHE A 216 -2.48 11.56 2.52
N ASP A 217 -1.36 12.14 2.08
CA ASP A 217 -0.66 13.22 2.80
C ASP A 217 -0.77 14.61 2.15
N GLY A 218 -1.32 14.68 0.94
CA GLY A 218 -1.69 15.91 0.23
C GLY A 218 -0.51 16.57 -0.48
N ASP A 219 0.53 15.81 -0.80
CA ASP A 219 1.75 16.31 -1.40
C ASP A 219 1.77 16.23 -2.94
N GLY A 220 0.64 15.82 -3.52
CA GLY A 220 0.40 15.62 -4.95
C GLY A 220 0.83 14.25 -5.45
N LYS A 221 1.36 13.36 -4.60
CA LYS A 221 1.87 12.04 -5.00
C LYS A 221 0.92 10.95 -4.58
N SER A 222 0.84 9.91 -5.39
CA SER A 222 0.18 8.68 -4.99
C SER A 222 1.00 7.91 -3.97
N ASP A 223 0.40 7.79 -2.80
CA ASP A 223 0.76 6.88 -1.71
C ASP A 223 0.15 5.50 -1.94
N VAL A 224 0.41 4.58 -1.01
CA VAL A 224 -0.13 3.21 -1.04
C VAL A 224 -0.86 2.88 0.25
N LEU A 225 -2.13 2.52 0.16
CA LEU A 225 -2.86 1.83 1.22
C LEU A 225 -2.83 0.32 0.97
N VAL A 226 -2.39 -0.46 1.94
CA VAL A 226 -2.39 -1.93 1.90
C VAL A 226 -3.33 -2.48 2.97
N HIS A 227 -4.35 -3.23 2.55
CA HIS A 227 -5.28 -3.92 3.43
C HIS A 227 -4.93 -5.41 3.57
N ASN A 228 -4.79 -5.87 4.83
CA ASN A 228 -4.39 -7.22 5.20
C ASN A 228 -5.39 -7.85 6.16
N GLY A 229 -6.60 -8.13 5.68
CA GLY A 229 -7.61 -8.87 6.41
C GLY A 229 -8.26 -8.05 7.52
N ASN A 230 -7.56 -7.85 8.63
CA ASN A 230 -8.02 -7.07 9.77
C ASN A 230 -7.13 -5.86 10.03
N SER A 231 -6.31 -5.43 9.08
CA SER A 231 -5.36 -4.34 9.29
C SER A 231 -5.14 -3.52 8.03
N ILE A 232 -4.77 -2.25 8.20
CA ILE A 232 -4.28 -1.40 7.13
C ILE A 232 -2.88 -0.88 7.42
N LEU A 233 -2.14 -0.59 6.36
CA LEU A 233 -0.92 0.18 6.38
C LEU A 233 -0.95 1.20 5.26
N THR A 234 -0.51 2.42 5.54
CA THR A 234 -0.23 3.41 4.50
C THR A 234 1.27 3.62 4.35
N TYR A 235 1.70 3.81 3.11
CA TYR A 235 3.06 4.18 2.77
C TYR A 235 3.03 5.50 2.02
N ALA A 236 3.64 6.53 2.60
CA ALA A 236 3.79 7.83 1.96
C ALA A 236 4.93 7.80 0.92
N SER A 237 4.69 8.40 -0.23
CA SER A 237 5.68 8.60 -1.30
C SER A 237 6.41 9.94 -1.12
N ASP A 238 7.73 9.96 -1.28
CA ASP A 238 8.48 11.21 -1.50
C ASP A 238 8.87 11.42 -2.98
N GLY A 239 8.30 10.61 -3.90
CA GLY A 239 8.66 10.51 -5.32
C GLY A 239 9.95 9.72 -5.58
N SER A 240 10.64 9.31 -4.52
CA SER A 240 11.87 8.52 -4.56
C SER A 240 11.87 7.33 -3.61
N ARG A 241 10.91 7.17 -2.70
CA ARG A 241 10.79 6.06 -1.76
C ARG A 241 9.41 6.01 -1.14
N LEU A 242 9.03 4.83 -0.67
CA LEU A 242 7.83 4.60 0.12
C LEU A 242 8.23 4.41 1.58
N SER A 243 7.61 5.17 2.48
CA SER A 243 7.88 5.08 3.92
C SER A 243 6.59 4.81 4.66
N VAL A 244 6.62 3.92 5.67
CA VAL A 244 5.43 3.66 6.50
C VAL A 244 4.98 4.96 7.14
N ALA A 245 3.76 5.39 6.84
CA ALA A 245 3.14 6.59 7.40
C ALA A 245 2.20 6.22 8.56
N PHE A 246 1.30 5.26 8.33
CA PHE A 246 0.33 4.82 9.32
C PHE A 246 0.13 3.31 9.31
N SER A 247 -0.27 2.75 10.46
CA SER A 247 -0.72 1.37 10.56
C SER A 247 -1.78 1.21 11.64
N ALA A 248 -2.82 0.43 11.35
CA ALA A 248 -3.84 0.05 12.31
C ALA A 248 -4.15 -1.44 12.17
N VAL A 249 -4.29 -2.13 13.31
CA VAL A 249 -4.65 -3.55 13.39
C VAL A 249 -5.94 -3.66 14.18
N GLU A 250 -6.83 -4.52 13.72
CA GLU A 250 -8.21 -4.72 14.16
C GLU A 250 -9.09 -3.49 13.92
N ARG A 251 -8.65 -2.30 14.32
CA ARG A 251 -9.44 -1.07 14.31
C ARG A 251 -8.58 0.15 14.02
N VAL A 252 -9.10 1.04 13.18
CA VAL A 252 -8.61 2.42 13.07
C VAL A 252 -9.10 3.24 14.28
N PRO A 253 -8.39 4.29 14.74
CA PRO A 253 -8.95 5.24 15.70
C PRO A 253 -10.40 5.62 15.37
N GLY A 254 -11.32 5.32 16.28
CA GLY A 254 -12.76 5.31 16.03
C GLY A 254 -13.38 3.94 16.23
N SER A 255 -14.43 3.61 15.46
CA SER A 255 -15.22 2.39 15.65
C SER A 255 -15.15 1.38 14.50
N TRP A 256 -14.47 1.71 13.40
CA TRP A 256 -14.37 0.84 12.23
C TRP A 256 -13.37 -0.27 12.47
N GLN A 257 -13.87 -1.49 12.46
CA GLN A 257 -13.06 -2.69 12.56
C GLN A 257 -12.85 -3.25 11.15
N PHE A 258 -11.61 -3.58 10.81
CA PHE A 258 -11.29 -4.09 9.49
C PHE A 258 -11.70 -5.55 9.34
N GLN A 259 -12.22 -5.91 8.17
CA GLN A 259 -12.59 -7.29 7.84
C GLN A 259 -12.10 -7.70 6.44
N PRO A 260 -11.89 -9.00 6.19
CA PRO A 260 -11.24 -9.48 4.96
C PRO A 260 -11.86 -9.01 3.64
N ASN A 261 -13.16 -8.79 3.59
CA ASN A 261 -13.88 -8.34 2.40
C ASN A 261 -14.20 -6.83 2.39
N ASP A 262 -13.48 -6.04 3.19
CA ASP A 262 -13.51 -4.57 3.08
C ASP A 262 -13.08 -4.14 1.67
N ARG A 263 -13.90 -3.30 1.04
CA ARG A 263 -13.63 -2.66 -0.25
C ARG A 263 -13.35 -1.18 -0.02
N PHE A 264 -12.29 -0.67 -0.64
CA PHE A 264 -11.82 0.70 -0.46
C PHE A 264 -11.98 1.51 -1.74
N PHE A 265 -12.33 2.78 -1.58
CA PHE A 265 -12.40 3.79 -2.65
C PHE A 265 -11.76 5.07 -2.11
N THR A 266 -10.96 5.73 -2.93
CA THR A 266 -10.19 6.92 -2.57
C THR A 266 -10.73 8.17 -3.24
N GLY A 267 -10.53 9.33 -2.61
CA GLY A 267 -10.83 10.64 -3.17
C GLY A 267 -10.88 11.72 -2.09
N ASP A 268 -10.69 12.98 -2.46
CA ASP A 268 -10.77 14.13 -1.55
C ASP A 268 -12.25 14.41 -1.16
N PHE A 269 -12.71 13.85 -0.04
CA PHE A 269 -14.10 13.93 0.39
C PHE A 269 -14.36 15.21 1.20
N ASP A 270 -13.35 15.83 1.80
CA ASP A 270 -13.51 17.01 2.65
C ASP A 270 -12.94 18.33 2.09
N LYS A 271 -12.26 18.26 0.96
CA LYS A 271 -11.62 19.37 0.23
C LYS A 271 -10.41 19.96 0.94
N ASP A 272 -9.62 19.15 1.64
CA ASP A 272 -8.36 19.58 2.24
C ASP A 272 -7.14 19.36 1.32
N GLY A 273 -7.34 18.71 0.17
CA GLY A 273 -6.30 18.37 -0.80
C GLY A 273 -5.64 17.02 -0.54
N LYS A 274 -6.15 16.22 0.41
CA LYS A 274 -5.77 14.83 0.64
C LYS A 274 -6.91 13.92 0.22
N ASP A 275 -6.56 12.69 -0.14
CA ASP A 275 -7.54 11.65 -0.36
C ASP A 275 -7.99 11.03 0.97
N GLU A 276 -9.31 10.97 1.15
CA GLU A 276 -9.95 10.13 2.16
C GLU A 276 -10.21 8.72 1.61
N VAL A 277 -10.56 7.82 2.52
CA VAL A 277 -10.87 6.42 2.22
C VAL A 277 -12.31 6.10 2.60
N LEU A 278 -13.14 5.89 1.59
CA LEU A 278 -14.45 5.26 1.74
C LEU A 278 -14.27 3.75 1.83
N VAL A 279 -14.76 3.14 2.91
CA VAL A 279 -14.67 1.70 3.15
C VAL A 279 -16.05 1.08 3.25
N PHE A 280 -16.30 0.01 2.49
CA PHE A 280 -17.55 -0.73 2.53
C PHE A 280 -17.33 -2.22 2.77
N ASN A 281 -18.13 -2.80 3.66
CA ASN A 281 -18.19 -4.24 3.84
C ASN A 281 -19.66 -4.71 3.81
N GLY A 282 -19.97 -5.59 2.86
CA GLY A 282 -21.32 -6.12 2.68
C GLY A 282 -21.52 -7.56 3.13
N THR A 283 -20.46 -8.24 3.59
CA THR A 283 -20.44 -9.71 3.69
C THR A 283 -20.00 -10.27 5.04
N ASP A 284 -19.03 -9.65 5.72
CA ASP A 284 -18.41 -10.22 6.92
C ASP A 284 -19.18 -9.92 8.20
N TRP A 285 -19.90 -8.80 8.20
CA TRP A 285 -20.65 -8.34 9.34
C TRP A 285 -22.11 -8.83 9.32
N ILE A 286 -22.80 -8.67 10.45
CA ILE A 286 -24.22 -9.03 10.58
C ILE A 286 -25.17 -8.22 9.67
N MET A 287 -24.69 -7.08 9.19
CA MET A 287 -25.34 -6.20 8.20
C MET A 287 -24.25 -5.47 7.42
N PRO A 288 -24.56 -4.82 6.28
CA PRO A 288 -23.56 -4.02 5.57
C PRO A 288 -23.13 -2.79 6.37
N TYR A 289 -21.87 -2.37 6.22
CA TYR A 289 -21.33 -1.15 6.85
C TYR A 289 -20.65 -0.28 5.79
N LEU A 290 -20.81 1.02 5.93
CA LEU A 290 -20.07 2.04 5.17
C LEU A 290 -19.36 2.97 6.15
N GLY A 291 -18.08 3.20 5.94
CA GLY A 291 -17.23 4.09 6.74
C GLY A 291 -16.50 5.09 5.87
N LEU A 292 -16.17 6.25 6.43
CA LEU A 292 -15.31 7.25 5.82
C LEU A 292 -14.14 7.52 6.78
N ILE A 293 -12.92 7.29 6.29
CA ILE A 293 -11.67 7.40 7.05
C ILE A 293 -10.84 8.53 6.45
N ALA A 294 -10.29 9.39 7.30
CA ALA A 294 -9.52 10.58 6.92
C ALA A 294 -8.26 10.76 7.75
N ASP A 295 -7.34 11.60 7.28
CA ASP A 295 -6.23 12.08 8.10
C ASP A 295 -6.73 12.88 9.32
N ASP A 296 -6.09 12.72 10.46
CA ASP A 296 -6.41 13.42 11.71
C ASP A 296 -5.67 14.76 11.86
N GLY A 297 -4.99 15.21 10.80
CA GLY A 297 -4.11 16.38 10.79
C GLY A 297 -2.70 16.11 11.32
N THR A 298 -2.38 14.87 11.71
CA THR A 298 -1.05 14.46 12.19
C THR A 298 -0.37 13.41 11.30
N GLY A 299 -0.92 13.14 10.11
CA GLY A 299 -0.45 12.08 9.20
C GLY A 299 -0.96 10.69 9.62
N LYS A 300 -2.08 10.61 10.33
CA LYS A 300 -2.67 9.36 10.84
C LYS A 300 -4.12 9.27 10.46
N MET A 301 -4.55 8.06 10.12
CA MET A 301 -5.94 7.81 9.70
C MET A 301 -6.87 7.62 10.89
N HIS A 302 -8.09 8.16 10.80
CA HIS A 302 -9.17 7.98 11.77
C HIS A 302 -10.54 7.92 11.09
N LEU A 303 -11.51 7.27 11.73
CA LEU A 303 -12.88 7.19 11.21
C LEU A 303 -13.64 8.50 11.48
N ILE A 304 -14.11 9.16 10.43
CA ILE A 304 -14.89 10.40 10.52
C ILE A 304 -16.40 10.18 10.39
N ALA A 305 -16.84 9.15 9.65
CA ALA A 305 -18.25 8.80 9.54
C ALA A 305 -18.47 7.28 9.46
N ARG A 306 -19.65 6.84 9.93
CA ARG A 306 -20.05 5.43 9.90
C ARG A 306 -21.55 5.29 9.73
N TYR A 307 -21.95 4.31 8.91
CA TYR A 307 -23.34 3.96 8.63
C TYR A 307 -23.54 2.45 8.77
N ASP A 308 -24.43 2.08 9.68
CA ASP A 308 -24.67 0.69 10.10
C ASP A 308 -25.95 0.18 9.45
N GLY A 309 -25.81 -0.60 8.37
CA GLY A 309 -26.91 -1.14 7.57
C GLY A 309 -27.69 -0.11 6.76
N SER A 310 -27.69 1.17 7.16
CA SER A 310 -28.44 2.22 6.49
C SER A 310 -27.99 3.63 6.82
N MET A 311 -28.50 4.57 6.03
CA MET A 311 -28.50 6.01 6.30
C MET A 311 -29.87 6.58 5.91
N PRO A 312 -30.21 7.84 6.29
CA PRO A 312 -31.48 8.44 5.89
C PRO A 312 -31.72 8.33 4.37
N GLY A 313 -32.74 7.56 3.98
CA GLY A 313 -33.17 7.37 2.59
C GLY A 313 -32.49 6.23 1.81
N TRP A 314 -31.45 5.59 2.35
CA TRP A 314 -30.74 4.47 1.73
C TRP A 314 -30.52 3.32 2.70
N GLN A 315 -30.75 2.09 2.24
CA GLN A 315 -30.51 0.86 3.01
C GLN A 315 -29.38 0.11 2.31
N PHE A 316 -28.23 -0.08 2.96
CA PHE A 316 -27.10 -0.72 2.31
C PHE A 316 -27.37 -2.22 2.10
N SER A 317 -26.79 -2.78 1.04
CA SER A 317 -26.89 -4.20 0.72
C SER A 317 -25.58 -4.72 0.15
N ALA A 318 -25.32 -6.03 0.28
CA ALA A 318 -24.08 -6.66 -0.17
C ALA A 318 -23.78 -6.44 -1.67
N GLY A 319 -24.82 -6.22 -2.49
CA GLY A 319 -24.71 -5.94 -3.92
C GLY A 319 -24.49 -4.48 -4.29
N ASP A 320 -24.29 -3.58 -3.32
CA ASP A 320 -24.05 -2.16 -3.59
C ASP A 320 -22.71 -1.98 -4.32
N GLN A 321 -22.71 -1.16 -5.36
CA GLN A 321 -21.55 -0.75 -6.15
C GLN A 321 -21.37 0.76 -6.00
N PHE A 322 -20.14 1.23 -5.82
CA PHE A 322 -19.82 2.61 -5.49
C PHE A 322 -19.02 3.25 -6.62
N PHE A 323 -19.36 4.49 -6.97
CA PHE A 323 -18.69 5.28 -7.99
C PHE A 323 -18.38 6.65 -7.40
N VAL A 324 -17.09 6.99 -7.30
CA VAL A 324 -16.61 8.20 -6.66
C VAL A 324 -16.34 9.28 -7.70
N GLY A 325 -16.68 10.53 -7.40
CA GLY A 325 -16.38 11.69 -8.25
C GLY A 325 -17.09 12.94 -7.78
N ASP A 326 -16.60 14.13 -8.16
CA ASP A 326 -17.25 15.39 -7.84
C ASP A 326 -18.45 15.65 -8.78
N PHE A 327 -19.60 15.09 -8.44
CA PHE A 327 -20.81 15.20 -9.25
C PHE A 327 -21.45 16.59 -9.22
N ASN A 328 -20.97 17.50 -8.35
CA ASN A 328 -21.61 18.78 -8.09
C ASN A 328 -20.72 20.01 -8.37
N GLY A 329 -19.42 19.81 -8.54
CA GLY A 329 -18.42 20.82 -8.86
C GLY A 329 -17.96 21.64 -7.65
N ASP A 330 -18.14 21.14 -6.42
CA ASP A 330 -17.73 21.85 -5.21
C ASP A 330 -16.29 21.54 -4.78
N GLY A 331 -15.61 20.64 -5.48
CA GLY A 331 -14.27 20.16 -5.21
C GLY A 331 -14.21 19.03 -4.19
N ARG A 332 -15.35 18.45 -3.78
CA ARG A 332 -15.40 17.23 -2.96
C ARG A 332 -15.83 16.05 -3.79
N ALA A 333 -15.18 14.92 -3.55
CA ALA A 333 -15.66 13.64 -4.00
C ALA A 333 -17.04 13.36 -3.39
N ASP A 334 -17.99 13.02 -4.26
CA ASP A 334 -19.31 12.51 -3.94
C ASP A 334 -19.37 11.01 -4.35
N VAL A 335 -20.48 10.33 -4.05
CA VAL A 335 -20.62 8.89 -4.33
C VAL A 335 -21.96 8.55 -4.95
N TYR A 336 -21.97 7.95 -6.13
CA TYR A 336 -23.13 7.19 -6.59
C TYR A 336 -23.08 5.76 -6.06
N VAL A 337 -24.20 5.29 -5.52
CA VAL A 337 -24.38 3.89 -5.10
C VAL A 337 -25.44 3.24 -5.96
N PHE A 338 -25.08 2.17 -6.67
CA PHE A 338 -26.00 1.38 -7.47
C PHE A 338 -26.20 -0.01 -6.86
N ASN A 339 -27.44 -0.50 -6.87
CA ASN A 339 -27.74 -1.90 -6.58
C ASN A 339 -28.72 -2.46 -7.60
N GLY A 340 -28.28 -3.42 -8.40
CA GLY A 340 -29.11 -4.09 -9.41
C GLY A 340 -29.50 -5.53 -9.07
N SER A 341 -28.91 -6.14 -8.03
CA SER A 341 -28.92 -7.59 -7.84
C SER A 341 -29.71 -8.09 -6.62
N ASN A 342 -29.75 -7.32 -5.53
CA ASN A 342 -30.25 -7.82 -4.23
C ASN A 342 -31.46 -7.05 -3.71
N TRP A 343 -32.02 -6.14 -4.50
CA TRP A 343 -33.26 -5.43 -4.21
C TRP A 343 -34.37 -5.84 -5.19
N ALA A 344 -35.62 -5.51 -4.85
CA ALA A 344 -36.79 -5.89 -5.66
C ALA A 344 -36.80 -5.29 -7.08
N ILE A 345 -36.18 -4.12 -7.24
CA ILE A 345 -35.89 -3.44 -8.51
C ILE A 345 -34.50 -2.80 -8.39
N PRO A 346 -33.86 -2.37 -9.48
CA PRO A 346 -32.60 -1.64 -9.40
C PRO A 346 -32.77 -0.25 -8.79
N TYR A 347 -31.78 0.19 -8.00
CA TYR A 347 -31.73 1.51 -7.39
C TYR A 347 -30.40 2.17 -7.64
N ILE A 348 -30.40 3.50 -7.80
CA ILE A 348 -29.19 4.31 -7.78
C ILE A 348 -29.40 5.58 -6.95
N GLY A 349 -28.46 5.87 -6.06
CA GLY A 349 -28.51 7.00 -5.13
C GLY A 349 -27.25 7.86 -5.17
N LEU A 350 -27.39 9.18 -5.19
CA LEU A 350 -26.30 10.14 -5.01
C LEU A 350 -26.14 10.44 -3.52
N LEU A 351 -25.03 9.98 -2.94
CA LEU A 351 -24.56 10.35 -1.63
C LEU A 351 -23.57 11.51 -1.77
N ARG A 352 -23.98 12.69 -1.32
CA ARG A 352 -23.12 13.88 -1.32
C ARG A 352 -22.25 13.91 -0.08
N SER A 353 -20.98 14.25 -0.24
CA SER A 353 -20.09 14.52 0.89
C SER A 353 -20.43 15.83 1.58
N THR A 354 -20.40 15.81 2.91
CA THR A 354 -20.44 17.00 3.76
C THR A 354 -19.06 17.33 4.33
N GLY A 355 -18.01 16.58 3.93
CA GLY A 355 -16.64 16.65 4.46
C GLY A 355 -16.47 16.05 5.86
N SER A 356 -17.57 15.66 6.49
CA SER A 356 -17.57 14.93 7.76
C SER A 356 -18.46 13.68 7.71
N GLY A 357 -18.92 13.32 6.51
CA GLY A 357 -19.85 12.25 6.25
C GLY A 357 -20.54 12.41 4.91
N LEU A 358 -21.56 11.59 4.69
CA LEU A 358 -22.36 11.49 3.49
C LEU A 358 -23.85 11.73 3.79
N GLN A 359 -24.56 12.32 2.83
CA GLN A 359 -26.01 12.48 2.85
C GLN A 359 -26.62 12.10 1.51
N LEU A 360 -27.73 11.37 1.52
CA LEU A 360 -28.46 11.06 0.29
C LEU A 360 -29.16 12.33 -0.22
N VAL A 361 -28.80 12.77 -1.43
CA VAL A 361 -29.39 13.95 -2.07
C VAL A 361 -30.42 13.56 -3.12
N ARG A 362 -30.20 12.45 -3.81
CA ARG A 362 -31.09 11.99 -4.87
C ARG A 362 -31.12 10.47 -4.94
N ARG A 363 -32.29 9.91 -5.19
CA ARG A 363 -32.50 8.48 -5.40
C ARG A 363 -33.41 8.25 -6.60
N TYR A 364 -33.09 7.24 -7.38
CA TYR A 364 -33.85 6.79 -8.54
C TYR A 364 -34.25 5.32 -8.34
N ASP A 365 -35.55 5.06 -8.51
CA ASP A 365 -36.18 3.77 -8.24
C ASP A 365 -36.59 3.12 -9.57
N GLY A 366 -35.80 2.15 -10.01
CA GLY A 366 -36.01 1.41 -11.27
C GLY A 366 -35.83 2.21 -12.56
N ASN A 367 -35.80 3.55 -12.50
CA ASN A 367 -35.69 4.40 -13.68
C ASN A 367 -34.79 5.60 -13.44
N LEU A 368 -33.79 5.73 -14.31
CA LEU A 368 -33.07 6.97 -14.55
C LEU A 368 -33.81 7.81 -15.61
N PRO A 369 -33.53 9.12 -15.71
CA PRO A 369 -34.06 9.96 -16.78
C PRO A 369 -33.77 9.33 -18.14
N GLY A 370 -34.81 8.98 -18.90
CA GLY A 370 -34.69 8.36 -20.23
C GLY A 370 -34.17 6.91 -20.25
N TRP A 371 -34.03 6.25 -19.09
CA TRP A 371 -33.45 4.91 -18.99
C TRP A 371 -34.15 4.05 -17.93
N GLN A 372 -34.65 2.89 -18.34
CA GLN A 372 -35.20 1.91 -17.41
C GLN A 372 -34.07 1.02 -16.90
N MET A 373 -33.73 1.11 -15.61
CA MET A 373 -32.62 0.34 -15.08
C MET A 373 -32.93 -1.16 -15.06
N ARG A 374 -31.89 -1.98 -15.29
CA ARG A 374 -31.95 -3.45 -15.19
C ARG A 374 -30.87 -4.00 -14.25
N PRO A 375 -31.06 -5.22 -13.73
CA PRO A 375 -29.96 -5.95 -13.12
C PRO A 375 -28.79 -6.04 -14.11
N ASN A 376 -27.57 -5.80 -13.62
CA ASN A 376 -26.33 -5.81 -14.39
C ASN A 376 -26.10 -4.62 -15.35
N ASP A 377 -26.88 -3.55 -15.26
CA ASP A 377 -26.45 -2.28 -15.86
C ASP A 377 -25.07 -1.90 -15.28
N GLN A 378 -24.14 -1.56 -16.16
CA GLN A 378 -22.78 -1.13 -15.85
C GLN A 378 -22.72 0.40 -15.86
N PHE A 379 -22.01 0.98 -14.89
CA PHE A 379 -21.89 2.42 -14.75
C PHE A 379 -20.43 2.84 -14.79
N HIS A 380 -20.18 4.01 -15.37
CA HIS A 380 -18.88 4.67 -15.41
C HIS A 380 -19.05 6.16 -15.14
N VAL A 381 -17.97 6.79 -14.69
CA VAL A 381 -17.96 8.21 -14.31
C VAL A 381 -16.95 8.98 -15.16
N GLY A 382 -17.25 10.24 -15.43
CA GLY A 382 -16.36 11.17 -16.12
C GLY A 382 -17.07 12.46 -16.51
N ASP A 383 -16.36 13.56 -16.75
CA ASP A 383 -16.94 14.83 -17.24
C ASP A 383 -17.16 14.77 -18.76
N TRP A 384 -18.28 14.17 -19.18
CA TRP A 384 -18.61 13.99 -20.60
C TRP A 384 -18.97 15.29 -21.32
N ASN A 385 -19.16 16.40 -20.61
CA ASN A 385 -19.73 17.62 -21.17
C ASN A 385 -18.85 18.88 -21.01
N GLY A 386 -17.80 18.80 -20.20
CA GLY A 386 -16.80 19.84 -19.97
C GLY A 386 -17.29 20.96 -19.05
N ASP A 387 -18.22 20.66 -18.14
CA ASP A 387 -18.73 21.65 -17.18
C ASP A 387 -18.06 21.58 -15.81
N GLY A 388 -17.01 20.77 -15.67
CA GLY A 388 -16.22 20.60 -14.45
C GLY A 388 -16.93 19.75 -13.40
N LYS A 389 -18.01 19.05 -13.77
CA LYS A 389 -18.72 18.11 -12.92
C LYS A 389 -18.58 16.72 -13.50
N VAL A 390 -18.41 15.75 -12.61
CA VAL A 390 -18.46 14.35 -13.01
C VAL A 390 -19.90 13.99 -13.41
N ASP A 391 -20.04 13.31 -14.54
CA ASP A 391 -21.29 12.82 -15.10
C ASP A 391 -21.35 11.27 -15.01
N LEU A 392 -22.50 10.69 -15.35
CA LEU A 392 -22.74 9.25 -15.28
C LEU A 392 -22.98 8.66 -16.68
N MET A 393 -22.24 7.62 -17.04
CA MET A 393 -22.51 6.77 -18.19
C MET A 393 -23.14 5.46 -17.73
N VAL A 394 -24.14 4.97 -18.45
CA VAL A 394 -24.77 3.65 -18.24
C VAL A 394 -24.70 2.81 -19.50
N PHE A 395 -24.30 1.56 -19.36
CA PHE A 395 -24.29 0.55 -20.40
C PHE A 395 -25.02 -0.70 -19.91
N ASN A 396 -25.99 -1.19 -20.66
CA ASN A 396 -26.79 -2.36 -20.24
C ASN A 396 -26.14 -3.72 -20.56
N GLY A 397 -25.12 -3.74 -21.43
CA GLY A 397 -24.48 -4.97 -21.92
C GLY A 397 -25.47 -6.05 -22.37
N PRO A 398 -25.34 -7.30 -21.88
CA PRO A 398 -26.18 -8.43 -22.31
C PRO A 398 -27.62 -8.37 -21.80
N ALA A 399 -28.00 -7.38 -20.99
CA ALA A 399 -29.29 -7.38 -20.30
C ALA A 399 -30.50 -7.06 -21.20
N TRP A 400 -30.30 -6.62 -22.46
CA TRP A 400 -31.40 -6.31 -23.40
C TRP A 400 -31.19 -6.94 -24.78
N ILE A 401 -32.25 -6.90 -25.61
CA ILE A 401 -32.25 -7.41 -27.00
C ILE A 401 -31.18 -6.71 -27.87
N PHE A 402 -30.96 -5.42 -27.64
CA PHE A 402 -29.89 -4.63 -28.25
C PHE A 402 -29.06 -3.97 -27.13
N PRO A 403 -27.74 -3.82 -27.29
CA PRO A 403 -26.95 -2.97 -26.41
C PRO A 403 -27.36 -1.49 -26.53
N TYR A 404 -27.37 -0.79 -25.41
CA TYR A 404 -27.70 0.61 -25.26
C TYR A 404 -26.62 1.28 -24.42
N LEU A 405 -26.31 2.53 -24.74
CA LEU A 405 -25.42 3.36 -23.94
C LEU A 405 -26.08 4.71 -23.69
N GLY A 406 -26.17 5.12 -22.43
CA GLY A 406 -26.72 6.40 -22.01
C GLY A 406 -25.63 7.27 -21.39
N LEU A 407 -25.54 8.52 -21.83
CA LEU A 407 -24.79 9.57 -21.17
C LEU A 407 -25.77 10.45 -20.39
N LEU A 408 -25.58 10.53 -19.07
CA LEU A 408 -26.41 11.31 -18.16
C LEU A 408 -25.58 12.40 -17.50
N ARG A 409 -25.93 13.65 -17.79
CA ARG A 409 -25.28 14.80 -17.18
C ARG A 409 -25.80 15.04 -15.77
N SER A 410 -24.90 15.26 -14.81
CA SER A 410 -25.21 15.75 -13.47
C SER A 410 -25.42 17.27 -13.47
N ASP A 411 -26.49 17.76 -12.86
CA ASP A 411 -26.59 19.19 -12.50
C ASP A 411 -26.08 19.49 -11.08
N GLY A 412 -25.53 18.47 -10.41
CA GLY A 412 -25.17 18.44 -9.00
C GLY A 412 -26.18 17.67 -8.17
N THR A 413 -27.47 17.69 -8.52
CA THR A 413 -28.54 17.04 -7.74
C THR A 413 -29.32 16.01 -8.55
N ASN A 414 -29.65 16.34 -9.79
CA ASN A 414 -30.37 15.48 -10.71
C ASN A 414 -29.48 15.09 -11.89
N LEU A 415 -29.87 13.99 -12.53
CA LEU A 415 -29.31 13.55 -13.80
C LEU A 415 -30.23 14.02 -14.94
N HIS A 416 -29.64 14.25 -16.11
CA HIS A 416 -30.35 14.56 -17.33
C HIS A 416 -29.75 13.75 -18.46
N MET A 417 -30.55 12.94 -19.16
CA MET A 417 -30.08 12.20 -20.32
C MET A 417 -29.65 13.18 -21.42
N SER A 418 -28.33 13.29 -21.64
CA SER A 418 -27.77 14.13 -22.70
C SER A 418 -27.89 13.41 -24.03
N ARG A 419 -27.55 12.11 -24.03
CA ARG A 419 -27.60 11.23 -25.20
C ARG A 419 -27.84 9.78 -24.84
N ARG A 420 -28.57 9.10 -25.72
CA ARG A 420 -28.75 7.65 -25.70
C ARG A 420 -28.43 7.11 -27.09
N TYR A 421 -27.63 6.05 -27.13
CA TYR A 421 -27.25 5.31 -28.31
C TYR A 421 -27.94 3.95 -28.28
N ASP A 422 -28.60 3.60 -29.39
CA ASP A 422 -29.45 2.42 -29.50
C ASP A 422 -28.81 1.44 -30.49
N GLY A 423 -28.08 0.45 -29.98
CA GLY A 423 -27.35 -0.56 -30.75
C GLY A 423 -26.12 -0.04 -31.52
N VAL A 424 -25.99 1.26 -31.73
CA VAL A 424 -24.91 1.87 -32.52
C VAL A 424 -24.47 3.19 -31.91
N MET A 425 -23.17 3.31 -31.64
CA MET A 425 -22.46 4.59 -31.44
C MET A 425 -21.86 5.05 -32.77
N PRO A 426 -21.47 6.33 -32.93
CA PRO A 426 -20.79 6.78 -34.13
C PRO A 426 -19.57 5.91 -34.41
N GLY A 427 -19.52 5.30 -35.59
CA GLY A 427 -18.41 4.42 -35.99
C GLY A 427 -18.31 3.07 -35.28
N TRP A 428 -19.25 2.71 -34.40
CA TRP A 428 -19.17 1.47 -33.60
C TRP A 428 -20.54 0.78 -33.44
N GLN A 429 -20.63 -0.49 -33.87
CA GLN A 429 -21.81 -1.30 -33.62
C GLN A 429 -21.70 -1.94 -32.23
N MET A 430 -22.48 -1.48 -31.25
CA MET A 430 -22.33 -1.98 -29.89
C MET A 430 -22.65 -3.48 -29.77
N ARG A 431 -21.95 -4.14 -28.86
CA ARG A 431 -22.12 -5.56 -28.55
C ARG A 431 -22.17 -5.84 -27.04
N PRO A 432 -22.79 -6.94 -26.61
CA PRO A 432 -23.00 -7.23 -25.19
C PRO A 432 -21.74 -7.23 -24.31
N SER A 433 -20.60 -7.64 -24.86
CA SER A 433 -19.32 -7.73 -24.14
C SER A 433 -18.40 -6.52 -24.36
N ASP A 434 -18.95 -5.40 -24.86
CA ASP A 434 -18.19 -4.14 -24.94
C ASP A 434 -17.74 -3.70 -23.55
N GLN A 435 -16.44 -3.47 -23.40
CA GLN A 435 -15.80 -2.91 -22.22
C GLN A 435 -15.49 -1.44 -22.45
N HIS A 436 -15.65 -0.62 -21.41
CA HIS A 436 -15.62 0.84 -21.53
C HIS A 436 -14.60 1.44 -20.57
N PHE A 437 -13.81 2.38 -21.07
CA PHE A 437 -12.73 3.05 -20.34
C PHE A 437 -12.83 4.56 -20.56
N THR A 438 -12.84 5.31 -19.46
CA THR A 438 -13.18 6.75 -19.45
C THR A 438 -11.97 7.58 -19.02
N GLY A 439 -11.79 8.74 -19.65
CA GLY A 439 -10.70 9.68 -19.33
C GLY A 439 -10.48 10.68 -20.47
N ASP A 440 -9.87 11.84 -20.19
CA ASP A 440 -9.56 12.84 -21.22
C ASP A 440 -8.38 12.39 -22.09
N PHE A 441 -8.65 11.53 -23.07
CA PHE A 441 -7.62 10.99 -23.97
C PHE A 441 -7.13 12.02 -25.00
N ASN A 442 -7.75 13.21 -25.10
CA ASN A 442 -7.47 14.19 -26.14
C ASN A 442 -7.08 15.60 -25.67
N GLY A 443 -7.24 15.88 -24.38
CA GLY A 443 -6.81 17.11 -23.71
C GLY A 443 -7.76 18.27 -23.94
N ASP A 444 -9.01 18.00 -24.32
CA ASP A 444 -10.02 19.04 -24.53
C ASP A 444 -10.82 19.38 -23.26
N GLY A 445 -10.45 18.79 -22.12
CA GLY A 445 -11.07 19.00 -20.82
C GLY A 445 -12.41 18.30 -20.68
N THR A 446 -12.72 17.35 -21.56
CA THR A 446 -13.85 16.45 -21.41
C THR A 446 -13.37 15.01 -21.43
N ASP A 447 -14.02 14.15 -20.63
CA ASP A 447 -13.71 12.74 -20.65
C ASP A 447 -14.23 12.09 -21.94
N ASP A 448 -13.35 11.31 -22.54
CA ASP A 448 -13.52 10.54 -23.74
C ASP A 448 -13.80 9.07 -23.41
N LEU A 449 -14.03 8.26 -24.45
CA LEU A 449 -14.37 6.85 -24.31
C LEU A 449 -13.49 5.97 -25.19
N PHE A 450 -12.76 5.05 -24.56
CA PHE A 450 -12.29 3.84 -25.22
C PHE A 450 -13.31 2.71 -25.05
N VAL A 451 -13.62 2.02 -26.16
CA VAL A 451 -14.45 0.82 -26.16
C VAL A 451 -13.66 -0.35 -26.72
N PHE A 452 -13.56 -1.42 -25.95
CA PHE A 452 -12.89 -2.65 -26.35
C PHE A 452 -13.91 -3.79 -26.48
N ASN A 453 -13.82 -4.56 -27.56
CA ASN A 453 -14.56 -5.82 -27.69
C ASN A 453 -13.62 -6.94 -28.15
N GLY A 454 -13.46 -7.95 -27.30
CA GLY A 454 -12.66 -9.14 -27.60
C GLY A 454 -13.47 -10.40 -27.91
N ASP A 455 -14.79 -10.37 -27.68
CA ASP A 455 -15.63 -11.56 -27.51
C ASP A 455 -16.68 -11.77 -28.61
N ASP A 456 -17.31 -10.70 -29.08
CA ASP A 456 -18.52 -10.78 -29.92
C ASP A 456 -18.24 -10.73 -31.42
N TRP A 457 -17.01 -10.39 -31.79
CA TRP A 457 -16.59 -10.17 -33.16
C TRP A 457 -15.53 -11.18 -33.61
N ALA A 458 -15.33 -11.29 -34.92
CA ALA A 458 -14.40 -12.25 -35.51
C ALA A 458 -12.93 -11.99 -35.12
N MET A 459 -12.62 -10.76 -34.71
CA MET A 459 -11.36 -10.35 -34.13
C MET A 459 -11.62 -9.31 -33.05
N SER A 460 -10.60 -8.99 -32.24
CA SER A 460 -10.69 -7.95 -31.23
C SER A 460 -10.65 -6.56 -31.84
N TYR A 461 -11.38 -5.61 -31.26
CA TYR A 461 -11.43 -4.22 -31.71
C TYR A 461 -11.28 -3.27 -30.54
N LEU A 462 -10.71 -2.10 -30.82
CA LEU A 462 -10.62 -0.98 -29.88
C LEU A 462 -11.05 0.30 -30.61
N GLY A 463 -12.00 1.04 -30.04
CA GLY A 463 -12.49 2.31 -30.56
C GLY A 463 -12.19 3.44 -29.60
N MET A 464 -11.61 4.53 -30.12
CA MET A 464 -11.44 5.81 -29.44
C MET A 464 -12.55 6.75 -29.90
N LEU A 465 -13.41 7.18 -28.98
CA LEU A 465 -14.47 8.14 -29.23
C LEU A 465 -14.24 9.38 -28.38
N ALA A 466 -14.19 10.55 -29.02
CA ALA A 466 -14.15 11.82 -28.32
C ALA A 466 -15.55 12.22 -27.87
N SER A 467 -15.68 12.73 -26.64
CA SER A 467 -16.91 13.39 -26.21
C SER A 467 -16.83 14.88 -26.47
N ARG A 468 -17.91 15.48 -27.01
CA ARG A 468 -18.02 16.94 -27.12
C ARG A 468 -19.40 17.39 -26.74
N ARG A 469 -19.52 18.05 -25.59
CA ARG A 469 -20.80 18.52 -25.02
C ARG A 469 -21.82 17.37 -24.90
N GLY A 470 -21.39 16.25 -24.33
CA GLY A 470 -22.22 15.05 -24.13
C GLY A 470 -22.59 14.32 -25.41
N ARG A 471 -21.74 14.37 -26.45
CA ARG A 471 -21.92 13.63 -27.70
C ARG A 471 -20.62 12.95 -28.10
N LEU A 472 -20.68 11.64 -28.27
CA LEU A 472 -19.57 10.85 -28.78
C LEU A 472 -19.37 11.06 -30.28
N SER A 473 -18.12 11.00 -30.72
CA SER A 473 -17.72 10.95 -32.12
C SER A 473 -16.50 10.07 -32.27
N MET A 474 -16.52 9.14 -33.25
CA MET A 474 -15.39 8.26 -33.48
C MET A 474 -14.17 9.06 -33.93
N VAL A 475 -13.07 8.92 -33.18
CA VAL A 475 -11.76 9.48 -33.52
C VAL A 475 -10.95 8.44 -34.26
N ARG A 476 -10.91 7.21 -33.75
CA ARG A 476 -10.11 6.14 -34.33
C ARG A 476 -10.64 4.74 -33.98
N GLY A 477 -10.62 3.85 -34.97
CA GLY A 477 -10.86 2.42 -34.79
C GLY A 477 -9.59 1.63 -35.04
N TYR A 478 -9.40 0.59 -34.23
CA TYR A 478 -8.34 -0.39 -34.37
C TYR A 478 -8.98 -1.77 -34.59
N ASP A 479 -8.59 -2.39 -35.69
CA ASP A 479 -9.21 -3.60 -36.22
C ASP A 479 -8.21 -4.75 -36.07
N GLY A 480 -8.30 -5.49 -34.96
CA GLY A 480 -7.38 -6.57 -34.61
C GLY A 480 -5.96 -6.13 -34.23
N ASN A 481 -5.56 -4.90 -34.56
CA ASN A 481 -4.23 -4.36 -34.32
C ASN A 481 -4.31 -2.88 -33.95
N ALA A 482 -3.78 -2.54 -32.78
CA ALA A 482 -3.38 -1.18 -32.44
C ALA A 482 -1.87 -1.00 -32.69
N PRO A 483 -1.35 0.22 -32.90
CA PRO A 483 0.06 0.44 -33.23
C PRO A 483 0.99 -0.13 -32.16
N GLY A 484 1.64 -1.25 -32.47
CA GLY A 484 2.53 -1.97 -31.54
C GLY A 484 1.88 -3.11 -30.76
N TRP A 485 0.56 -3.31 -30.83
CA TRP A 485 -0.15 -4.34 -30.07
C TRP A 485 -1.18 -5.10 -30.91
N GLN A 486 -1.02 -6.42 -30.98
CA GLN A 486 -1.93 -7.29 -31.72
C GLN A 486 -3.07 -7.77 -30.82
N MET A 487 -4.16 -7.01 -30.76
CA MET A 487 -5.23 -7.25 -29.78
C MET A 487 -5.79 -8.67 -29.76
N ARG A 488 -6.18 -9.11 -28.57
CA ARG A 488 -6.74 -10.44 -28.29
C ARG A 488 -7.90 -10.41 -27.32
N ARG A 489 -8.69 -11.49 -27.34
CA ARG A 489 -9.93 -11.66 -26.59
C ARG A 489 -9.85 -11.26 -25.12
N HIS A 490 -8.78 -11.64 -24.44
CA HIS A 490 -8.59 -11.44 -23.01
C HIS A 490 -7.64 -10.28 -22.68
N ASP A 491 -7.45 -9.34 -23.60
CA ASP A 491 -6.78 -8.08 -23.27
C ASP A 491 -7.55 -7.36 -22.16
N ARG A 492 -6.84 -6.96 -21.12
CA ARG A 492 -7.33 -6.10 -20.04
C ARG A 492 -6.70 -4.73 -20.18
N HIS A 493 -7.47 -3.71 -19.82
CA HIS A 493 -7.01 -2.33 -19.89
C HIS A 493 -7.25 -1.55 -18.59
N PHE A 494 -6.40 -0.55 -18.37
CA PHE A 494 -6.44 0.35 -17.22
C PHE A 494 -6.13 1.77 -17.70
N VAL A 495 -6.79 2.78 -17.14
CA VAL A 495 -6.63 4.18 -17.55
C VAL A 495 -5.73 4.92 -16.57
N GLY A 496 -4.87 5.79 -17.07
CA GLY A 496 -4.07 6.73 -16.27
C GLY A 496 -3.16 7.56 -17.18
N ASP A 497 -2.71 8.73 -16.74
CA ASP A 497 -1.83 9.63 -17.51
C ASP A 497 -0.36 9.20 -17.43
N MET A 498 0.03 8.24 -18.26
CA MET A 498 1.28 7.49 -18.14
C MET A 498 2.55 8.27 -18.41
N ASN A 499 2.47 9.29 -19.26
CA ASN A 499 3.61 10.13 -19.63
C ASN A 499 3.50 11.55 -19.07
N GLY A 500 2.46 11.81 -18.26
CA GLY A 500 2.19 13.10 -17.64
C GLY A 500 2.14 14.24 -18.65
N ASP A 501 1.48 14.02 -19.77
CA ASP A 501 1.17 15.10 -20.71
C ASP A 501 -0.21 15.72 -20.45
N GLY A 502 -0.88 15.28 -19.38
CA GLY A 502 -2.23 15.69 -19.00
C GLY A 502 -3.32 14.95 -19.77
N LEU A 503 -2.96 13.99 -20.64
CA LEU A 503 -3.90 13.11 -21.32
C LEU A 503 -4.04 11.80 -20.56
N ALA A 504 -5.24 11.25 -20.56
CA ALA A 504 -5.42 9.85 -20.20
C ALA A 504 -4.72 8.95 -21.24
N ASP A 505 -4.13 7.84 -20.77
CA ASP A 505 -3.54 6.78 -21.58
C ASP A 505 -4.17 5.41 -21.25
N LEU A 506 -3.82 4.38 -22.02
CA LEU A 506 -4.37 3.04 -21.86
C LEU A 506 -3.29 1.97 -21.63
N TRP A 507 -3.35 1.27 -20.49
CA TRP A 507 -2.49 0.12 -20.20
C TRP A 507 -3.06 -1.11 -20.90
N PHE A 508 -2.21 -2.02 -21.31
CA PHE A 508 -2.58 -3.26 -21.99
C PHE A 508 -1.98 -4.45 -21.25
N PHE A 509 -2.79 -5.43 -20.90
CA PHE A 509 -2.33 -6.64 -20.25
C PHE A 509 -3.00 -7.88 -20.85
N ASN A 510 -2.22 -8.90 -21.19
CA ASN A 510 -2.76 -10.20 -21.59
C ASN A 510 -1.89 -11.33 -21.05
N SER A 511 -2.53 -12.31 -20.40
CA SER A 511 -1.86 -13.49 -19.84
C SER A 511 -2.42 -14.82 -20.34
N LEU A 512 -3.35 -14.80 -21.31
CA LEU A 512 -4.13 -15.97 -21.69
C LEU A 512 -4.04 -16.34 -23.17
N ASP A 513 -3.96 -15.36 -24.07
CA ASP A 513 -4.10 -15.61 -25.52
C ASP A 513 -2.78 -15.79 -26.25
N TRP A 514 -1.67 -15.39 -25.62
CA TRP A 514 -0.35 -15.42 -26.20
C TRP A 514 0.52 -16.49 -25.57
N SER A 515 1.65 -16.81 -26.22
CA SER A 515 2.61 -17.78 -25.70
C SER A 515 3.35 -17.29 -24.45
N GLN A 516 3.29 -15.99 -24.19
CA GLN A 516 3.93 -15.29 -23.07
C GLN A 516 2.88 -14.38 -22.42
N VAL A 517 3.17 -13.87 -21.22
CA VAL A 517 2.36 -12.83 -20.58
C VAL A 517 2.89 -11.47 -21.01
N TYR A 518 2.04 -10.50 -21.32
CA TYR A 518 2.48 -9.22 -21.85
C TYR A 518 1.85 -8.07 -21.08
N LEU A 519 2.65 -7.02 -20.91
CA LEU A 519 2.23 -5.71 -20.39
C LEU A 519 2.71 -4.63 -21.35
N GLY A 520 1.82 -3.70 -21.71
CA GLY A 520 2.15 -2.59 -22.58
C GLY A 520 1.55 -1.26 -22.12
N SER A 521 2.26 -0.18 -22.44
CA SER A 521 1.83 1.20 -22.27
C SER A 521 1.38 1.75 -23.62
N GLY A 522 0.13 2.16 -23.73
CA GLY A 522 -0.44 2.80 -24.92
C GLY A 522 -0.64 4.29 -24.69
N ILE A 523 0.31 5.08 -25.18
CA ILE A 523 0.33 6.53 -25.01
C ILE A 523 -0.55 7.20 -26.06
N SER A 524 -1.52 7.99 -25.62
CA SER A 524 -2.40 8.81 -26.44
C SER A 524 -1.68 10.05 -26.95
N ASN A 525 -2.12 10.56 -28.09
CA ASN A 525 -1.76 11.91 -28.58
C ASN A 525 -3.01 12.73 -28.94
N GLY A 526 -4.16 12.33 -28.38
CA GLY A 526 -5.48 12.87 -28.69
C GLY A 526 -6.11 12.40 -29.99
N SER A 527 -5.41 11.62 -30.81
CA SER A 527 -5.98 11.09 -32.05
C SER A 527 -5.61 9.63 -32.35
N ALA A 528 -4.61 9.09 -31.66
CA ALA A 528 -4.12 7.73 -31.80
C ALA A 528 -3.35 7.29 -30.55
N LEU A 529 -3.11 5.98 -30.45
CA LEU A 529 -2.25 5.36 -29.45
C LEU A 529 -0.90 4.98 -30.08
N SER A 530 0.17 5.13 -29.32
CA SER A 530 1.48 4.53 -29.58
C SER A 530 1.76 3.51 -28.48
N ILE A 531 1.79 2.22 -28.82
CA ILE A 531 1.91 1.15 -27.81
C ILE A 531 3.31 0.57 -27.80
N SER A 532 3.90 0.49 -26.61
CA SER A 532 5.13 -0.24 -26.33
C SER A 532 4.85 -1.36 -25.34
N TRP A 533 5.62 -2.45 -25.37
CA TRP A 533 5.34 -3.61 -24.50
C TRP A 533 6.58 -4.40 -24.10
N LYS A 534 6.40 -5.21 -23.06
CA LYS A 534 7.31 -6.26 -22.60
C LYS A 534 6.55 -7.58 -22.47
N ALA A 535 7.28 -8.69 -22.62
CA ALA A 535 6.76 -10.03 -22.49
C ALA A 535 7.51 -10.80 -21.40
N ASP A 536 6.76 -11.51 -20.56
CA ASP A 536 7.11 -12.26 -19.35
C ASP A 536 7.81 -11.45 -18.28
N TRP A 537 8.85 -10.69 -18.63
CA TRP A 537 9.70 -9.95 -17.71
C TRP A 537 9.70 -8.45 -18.01
N VAL A 538 9.38 -7.64 -17.00
CA VAL A 538 9.68 -6.21 -16.95
C VAL A 538 10.76 -6.02 -15.90
N GLY A 539 11.99 -5.76 -16.34
CA GLY A 539 13.15 -5.80 -15.47
C GLY A 539 13.26 -7.18 -14.76
N GLU A 540 13.13 -7.17 -13.45
CA GLU A 540 13.17 -8.37 -12.59
C GLU A 540 11.79 -8.90 -12.20
N TRP A 541 10.70 -8.27 -12.67
CA TRP A 541 9.34 -8.71 -12.39
C TRP A 541 8.89 -9.73 -13.44
N HIS A 542 8.58 -10.95 -13.01
CA HIS A 542 7.92 -11.94 -13.87
C HIS A 542 6.40 -11.76 -13.82
N ILE A 543 5.84 -11.19 -14.88
CA ILE A 543 4.42 -10.85 -14.95
C ILE A 543 3.59 -12.12 -15.07
N GLY A 544 2.50 -12.22 -14.31
CA GLY A 544 1.62 -13.38 -14.29
C GLY A 544 0.14 -13.08 -14.07
N THR A 545 -0.68 -14.13 -14.07
CA THR A 545 -2.14 -14.06 -13.85
C THR A 545 -2.53 -13.64 -12.43
N VAL A 546 -1.62 -13.76 -11.47
CA VAL A 546 -1.82 -13.37 -10.07
C VAL A 546 -1.60 -11.87 -9.83
N ASP A 547 -1.02 -11.18 -10.82
CA ASP A 547 -0.68 -9.76 -10.69
C ASP A 547 -1.90 -8.87 -10.86
N ARG A 548 -1.88 -7.81 -10.05
CA ARG A 548 -2.84 -6.72 -10.01
C ARG A 548 -2.12 -5.43 -10.33
N PHE A 549 -2.85 -4.48 -10.89
CA PHE A 549 -2.32 -3.26 -11.44
C PHE A 549 -3.16 -2.09 -10.96
N GLU A 550 -2.51 -1.06 -10.43
CA GLU A 550 -3.13 0.14 -9.90
C GLU A 550 -2.38 1.35 -10.49
N PRO A 551 -2.98 2.06 -11.48
CA PRO A 551 -2.42 3.29 -12.03
C PRO A 551 -2.26 4.36 -10.94
N CYS A 552 -1.15 5.11 -10.96
CA CYS A 552 -0.83 6.08 -9.91
C CYS A 552 0.13 7.19 -10.40
N ASP A 553 0.21 8.33 -9.73
CA ASP A 553 1.28 9.34 -9.91
C ASP A 553 2.21 9.32 -8.70
N PHE A 554 3.09 8.33 -8.60
CA PHE A 554 3.98 8.17 -7.44
C PHE A 554 4.95 9.36 -7.25
N ARG A 555 5.23 10.15 -8.31
CA ARG A 555 6.17 11.29 -8.25
C ARG A 555 5.49 12.65 -8.11
N GLY A 556 4.18 12.73 -8.29
CA GLY A 556 3.37 13.94 -8.11
C GLY A 556 3.78 15.04 -9.05
N SER A 557 4.27 14.63 -10.21
CA SER A 557 4.88 15.53 -11.18
C SER A 557 3.91 15.92 -12.28
N GLY A 558 2.76 15.22 -12.36
CA GLY A 558 1.91 15.24 -13.54
C GLY A 558 2.72 15.00 -14.81
N SER A 559 3.88 14.30 -14.75
CA SER A 559 4.87 14.20 -15.84
C SER A 559 5.28 12.76 -16.20
N GLU A 560 4.87 11.74 -15.43
CA GLU A 560 4.92 10.30 -15.77
C GLU A 560 4.01 9.53 -14.77
N ALA A 561 2.82 9.03 -15.14
CA ALA A 561 2.12 8.08 -14.26
C ALA A 561 2.82 6.72 -14.23
N ASP A 562 2.97 6.26 -13.00
CA ASP A 562 3.50 4.97 -12.66
C ASP A 562 2.36 3.93 -12.61
N LEU A 563 2.78 2.66 -12.55
CA LEU A 563 1.87 1.55 -12.33
C LEU A 563 2.37 0.77 -11.13
N PHE A 564 1.59 0.76 -10.05
CA PHE A 564 1.82 -0.22 -9.00
C PHE A 564 1.42 -1.59 -9.52
N VAL A 565 2.35 -2.54 -9.42
CA VAL A 565 2.13 -3.95 -9.72
C VAL A 565 2.26 -4.73 -8.43
N HIS A 566 1.27 -5.57 -8.12
CA HIS A 566 1.24 -6.23 -6.82
C HIS A 566 0.54 -7.59 -6.85
N ASN A 567 0.97 -8.48 -5.96
CA ASN A 567 0.36 -9.79 -5.77
C ASN A 567 0.44 -10.22 -4.28
N GLN A 568 0.40 -11.52 -4.01
CA GLN A 568 0.47 -12.04 -2.64
C GLN A 568 1.72 -11.57 -1.89
N ASP A 569 2.90 -11.73 -2.50
CA ASP A 569 4.18 -11.54 -1.82
C ASP A 569 4.97 -10.34 -2.36
N TRP A 570 4.66 -9.86 -3.56
CA TRP A 570 5.46 -8.85 -4.25
C TRP A 570 4.69 -7.56 -4.43
N PHE A 571 5.41 -6.44 -4.29
CA PHE A 571 4.97 -5.10 -4.65
C PHE A 571 6.04 -4.47 -5.52
N GLY A 572 5.66 -3.87 -6.63
CA GLY A 572 6.56 -3.24 -7.57
C GLY A 572 5.98 -1.96 -8.14
N MET A 573 6.85 -1.20 -8.77
CA MET A 573 6.47 0.02 -9.47
C MET A 573 7.08 -0.03 -10.86
N MET A 574 6.23 0.03 -11.88
CA MET A 574 6.62 0.07 -13.27
C MET A 574 6.41 1.47 -13.82
N ARG A 575 7.29 1.89 -14.73
CA ARG A 575 7.18 3.15 -15.46
C ARG A 575 6.67 2.87 -16.85
N ALA A 576 5.76 3.70 -17.32
CA ALA A 576 5.31 3.69 -18.71
C ALA A 576 6.35 4.25 -19.70
N ALA A 577 7.64 4.02 -19.44
CA ALA A 577 8.71 4.29 -20.39
C ALA A 577 8.46 3.52 -21.70
N THR A 578 9.15 3.93 -22.77
CA THR A 578 9.12 3.20 -24.04
C THR A 578 10.45 2.48 -24.25
N PRO A 579 10.54 1.15 -24.01
CA PRO A 579 9.50 0.24 -23.51
C PRO A 579 9.33 0.32 -21.98
N VAL A 580 8.21 -0.23 -21.48
CA VAL A 580 7.87 -0.30 -20.04
C VAL A 580 9.06 -0.84 -19.24
N ASP A 581 9.33 -0.22 -18.09
CA ASP A 581 10.49 -0.56 -17.26
C ASP A 581 10.12 -0.71 -15.78
N LEU A 582 10.89 -1.51 -15.05
CA LEU A 582 10.71 -1.72 -13.62
C LEU A 582 11.57 -0.71 -12.85
N ASP A 583 10.95 0.21 -12.12
CA ASP A 583 11.70 1.11 -11.24
C ASP A 583 12.08 0.37 -9.95
N ARG A 584 11.12 -0.39 -9.38
CA ARG A 584 11.23 -0.94 -8.02
C ARG A 584 10.53 -2.25 -7.85
N ILE A 585 11.07 -3.05 -6.94
CA ILE A 585 10.49 -4.31 -6.52
C ILE A 585 10.80 -4.56 -5.05
N TYR A 586 9.78 -5.01 -4.34
CA TYR A 586 9.80 -5.31 -2.92
C TYR A 586 9.21 -6.70 -2.70
N TYR A 587 9.87 -7.48 -1.84
CA TYR A 587 9.41 -8.81 -1.46
C TYR A 587 8.97 -8.81 0.00
N ARG A 588 7.71 -9.19 0.22
CA ARG A 588 6.98 -9.31 1.51
C ARG A 588 6.78 -8.03 2.30
N PHE A 589 7.66 -7.04 2.14
CA PHE A 589 7.57 -5.75 2.80
C PHE A 589 8.34 -4.68 2.01
N ILE A 590 7.81 -3.47 2.05
CA ILE A 590 8.43 -2.29 1.44
C ILE A 590 9.56 -1.79 2.35
N HIS A 591 10.72 -1.50 1.77
CA HIS A 591 11.90 -1.02 2.48
C HIS A 591 12.77 -0.14 1.57
N ASN A 592 13.59 0.75 2.16
CA ASN A 592 14.35 1.74 1.39
C ASN A 592 15.85 1.45 1.29
N TYR A 593 16.27 0.20 1.51
CA TYR A 593 17.67 -0.19 1.43
C TYR A 593 18.14 -0.36 -0.02
N ARG A 594 19.39 0.03 -0.27
CA ARG A 594 20.01 -0.04 -1.59
C ARG A 594 20.50 -1.43 -1.98
N TYR A 595 20.93 -2.23 -1.01
CA TYR A 595 21.48 -3.58 -1.18
C TYR A 595 20.82 -4.56 -0.20
N GLY A 596 20.92 -5.87 -0.48
CA GLY A 596 20.36 -6.93 0.37
C GLY A 596 18.87 -7.20 0.13
N ARG A 597 18.52 -7.30 -1.15
CA ARG A 597 17.24 -7.81 -1.60
C ARG A 597 17.04 -9.26 -1.10
N ASN A 598 15.84 -9.57 -0.62
CA ASN A 598 15.47 -10.83 0.03
C ASN A 598 15.04 -11.93 -0.97
N TRP A 599 15.85 -12.24 -1.99
CA TRP A 599 15.51 -13.32 -2.92
C TRP A 599 16.65 -14.30 -3.16
#